data_AF-A0AAV1QCC0-F1
#
_entry.id   AF-A0AAV1QCC0-F1
#
_cell.length_a   1.000
_cell.length_b   1.000
_cell.length_c   1.000
_cell.angle_alpha   90.00
_cell.angle_beta   90.00
_cell.angle_gamma   90.00
#
_symmetry.space_group_name_H-M   'P 1'
#
loop_
_entity.id
_entity.type
_entity.pdbx_description
1 polymer ?
#
loop_
_entity_poly.entity_id
_entity_poly.type
_entity_poly.pdbx_seq_one_letter_code
_entity_poly.pdbx_strand_id
1 'polypeptide(L)'
;CWRMNIYSCLLALLLACNVTAEIIYQEVMEGKLAFLSCSHSVEGKVTWSREINGSKVDIFATDGDREERINDPQKRYGSTADKSLFILSAAVSDSGTYYCNNEPAAKLTVIPSGTKIKQRTERSSITLTCPHDVGGLHVPTWSREIGGKQQPIRLHVSTVTKTLMLPNLQPA
;
A
#
# COMPACT_ATOMS: atom_id res chain seq x y z
N CYS A 1 9.19 56.72 10.13
CA CYS A 1 10.26 55.71 10.06
C CYS A 1 10.05 54.62 11.11
N TRP A 2 9.09 53.70 10.91
CA TRP A 2 9.08 52.44 11.65
C TRP A 2 9.72 51.39 10.75
N ARG A 3 10.97 51.07 11.07
CA ARG A 3 11.80 50.11 10.34
C ARG A 3 11.32 48.71 10.72
N MET A 4 10.23 48.28 10.06
CA MET A 4 9.67 46.94 10.24
C MET A 4 10.72 45.92 9.79
N ASN A 5 11.17 45.13 10.75
CA ASN A 5 12.33 44.25 10.64
C ASN A 5 11.98 43.09 9.70
N ILE A 6 12.54 43.11 8.49
CA ILE A 6 12.42 42.05 7.46
C ILE A 6 12.71 40.65 8.03
N TYR A 7 13.56 40.57 9.05
CA TYR A 7 13.90 39.34 9.78
C TYR A 7 12.73 38.72 10.55
N SER A 8 11.75 39.51 11.00
CA SER A 8 10.58 39.00 11.74
C SER A 8 9.61 38.24 10.83
N CYS A 9 9.39 38.74 9.61
CA CYS A 9 8.59 38.05 8.61
C CYS A 9 9.28 36.78 8.09
N LEU A 10 10.62 36.80 7.96
CA LEU A 10 11.40 35.63 7.56
C LEU A 10 11.39 34.52 8.61
N LEU A 11 11.43 34.85 9.92
CA LEU A 11 11.30 33.86 11.00
C LEU A 11 9.90 33.25 11.05
N ALA A 12 8.84 34.03 10.79
CA ALA A 12 7.47 33.51 10.76
C ALA A 12 7.22 32.58 9.56
N LEU A 13 7.87 32.81 8.42
CA LEU A 13 7.79 31.95 7.23
C LEU A 13 8.54 30.62 7.39
N LEU A 14 9.64 30.60 8.16
CA LEU A 14 10.41 29.38 8.42
C LEU A 14 9.72 28.40 9.39
N LEU A 15 8.80 28.88 10.23
CA LEU A 15 8.06 28.07 11.20
C LEU A 15 6.81 27.38 10.64
N ALA A 16 6.43 27.67 9.38
CA ALA A 16 5.18 27.21 8.78
C ALA A 16 5.34 26.08 7.74
N CYS A 17 6.52 25.47 7.61
CA CYS A 17 6.71 24.32 6.73
C CYS A 17 6.68 23.00 7.53
N ASN A 18 5.52 22.69 8.10
CA ASN A 18 5.24 21.32 8.52
C ASN A 18 4.90 20.52 7.25
N VAL A 19 5.92 20.05 6.55
CA VAL A 19 5.74 19.10 5.44
C VAL A 19 5.30 17.78 6.07
N THR A 20 4.00 17.52 6.10
CA THR A 20 3.49 16.20 6.44
C THR A 20 3.94 15.25 5.33
N ALA A 21 4.81 14.29 5.65
CA ALA A 21 5.21 13.25 4.71
C ALA A 21 3.96 12.51 4.20
N GLU A 22 3.74 12.56 2.89
CA GLU A 22 2.63 11.87 2.25
C GLU A 22 2.95 10.38 2.15
N ILE A 23 2.03 9.53 2.63
CA ILE A 23 2.14 8.08 2.50
C ILE A 23 1.68 7.68 1.10
N ILE A 24 2.56 7.01 0.35
CA ILE A 24 2.26 6.56 -1.01
C ILE A 24 1.46 5.25 -0.95
N TYR A 25 0.32 5.17 -1.62
CA TYR A 25 -0.44 3.93 -1.77
C TYR A 25 -0.04 3.23 -3.07
N GLN A 26 0.43 2.00 -2.96
CA GLN A 26 0.91 1.23 -4.10
C GLN A 26 0.18 -0.10 -4.19
N GLU A 27 -0.36 -0.38 -5.36
CA GLU A 27 -0.90 -1.70 -5.70
C GLU A 27 0.07 -2.40 -6.68
N VAL A 28 0.28 -3.69 -6.46
CA VAL A 28 1.13 -4.52 -7.33
C VAL A 28 0.52 -5.91 -7.45
N MET A 29 0.61 -6.51 -8.64
CA MET A 29 0.21 -7.91 -8.81
C MET A 29 1.25 -8.83 -8.17
N GLU A 30 0.79 -9.92 -7.55
CA GLU A 30 1.66 -10.97 -7.03
C GLU A 30 2.63 -11.48 -8.11
N GLY A 31 3.86 -11.77 -7.69
CA GLY A 31 4.96 -12.18 -8.56
C GLY A 31 5.60 -11.04 -9.36
N LYS A 32 5.08 -9.80 -9.29
CA LYS A 32 5.70 -8.63 -9.94
C LYS A 32 6.69 -7.93 -9.02
N LEU A 33 7.48 -7.05 -9.63
CA LEU A 33 8.41 -6.16 -8.93
C LEU A 33 7.62 -4.99 -8.33
N ALA A 34 7.76 -4.77 -7.02
CA ALA A 34 7.22 -3.60 -6.34
C ALA A 34 8.34 -2.56 -6.13
N PHE A 35 8.02 -1.28 -6.26
CA PHE A 35 8.92 -0.16 -5.96
C PHE A 35 8.27 0.74 -4.91
N LEU A 36 9.03 1.08 -3.87
CA LEU A 36 8.59 1.93 -2.76
C LEU A 36 9.62 3.03 -2.58
N SER A 37 9.20 4.27 -2.78
CA SER A 37 10.06 5.45 -2.63
C SER A 37 9.90 6.08 -1.26
N CYS A 38 10.97 6.69 -0.75
CA CYS A 38 10.86 7.58 0.40
C CYS A 38 10.15 8.87 -0.04
N SER A 39 9.25 9.40 0.80
CA SER A 39 8.48 10.62 0.50
C SER A 39 9.38 11.86 0.31
N HIS A 40 10.60 11.82 0.85
CA HIS A 40 11.60 12.86 0.72
C HIS A 40 12.94 12.28 0.23
N SER A 41 13.69 13.09 -0.52
CA SER A 41 15.04 12.73 -0.92
C SER A 41 15.93 12.66 0.32
N VAL A 42 16.53 11.49 0.56
CA VAL A 42 17.31 11.24 1.77
C VAL A 42 18.81 11.34 1.48
N GLU A 43 19.47 12.30 2.13
CA GLU A 43 20.93 12.35 2.18
C GLU A 43 21.46 11.30 3.17
N GLY A 44 22.49 10.53 2.77
CA GLY A 44 23.09 9.49 3.62
C GLY A 44 22.36 8.13 3.64
N LYS A 45 22.50 7.38 4.74
CA LYS A 45 21.98 6.01 4.89
C LYS A 45 20.44 6.01 4.97
N VAL A 46 19.82 5.09 4.26
CA VAL A 46 18.40 4.77 4.31
C VAL A 46 18.23 3.40 4.96
N THR A 47 17.33 3.30 5.94
CA THR A 47 16.85 2.04 6.51
C THR A 47 15.37 1.89 6.21
N TRP A 48 15.03 0.78 5.57
CA TRP A 48 13.67 0.35 5.31
C TRP A 48 13.22 -0.63 6.38
N SER A 49 12.05 -0.36 6.93
CA SER A 49 11.36 -1.24 7.87
C SER A 49 9.90 -1.42 7.48
N ARG A 50 9.27 -2.48 7.99
CA ARG A 50 7.83 -2.71 7.81
C ARG A 50 7.24 -3.35 9.04
N GLU A 51 5.92 -3.32 9.13
CA GLU A 51 5.21 -4.03 10.18
C GLU A 51 5.08 -5.52 9.85
N ILE A 52 5.54 -6.38 10.76
CA ILE A 52 5.43 -7.83 10.71
C ILE A 52 4.91 -8.30 12.07
N ASN A 53 3.78 -9.02 12.09
CA ASN A 53 3.16 -9.50 13.34
C ASN A 53 2.92 -8.39 14.40
N GLY A 54 2.58 -7.18 13.94
CA GLY A 54 2.33 -6.03 14.83
C GLY A 54 3.58 -5.37 15.41
N SER A 55 4.78 -5.76 14.95
CA SER A 55 6.04 -5.12 15.31
C SER A 55 6.71 -4.54 14.08
N LYS A 56 7.30 -3.35 14.21
CA LYS A 56 8.13 -2.78 13.15
C LYS A 56 9.49 -3.48 13.14
N VAL A 57 9.90 -3.97 11.97
CA VAL A 57 11.12 -4.74 11.77
C VAL A 57 11.91 -4.15 10.61
N ASP A 58 13.20 -3.92 10.81
CA ASP A 58 14.12 -3.48 9.76
C ASP A 58 14.33 -4.62 8.76
N ILE A 59 14.16 -4.34 7.47
CA ILE A 59 14.23 -5.36 6.42
C ILE A 59 15.42 -5.16 5.50
N PHE A 60 15.84 -3.91 5.30
CA PHE A 60 16.88 -3.56 4.34
C PHE A 60 17.49 -2.20 4.70
N ALA A 61 18.78 -1.99 4.43
CA ALA A 61 19.40 -0.68 4.53
C ALA A 61 20.42 -0.45 3.40
N THR A 62 20.63 0.80 3.03
CA THR A 62 21.60 1.18 1.98
C THR A 62 22.13 2.59 2.20
N ASP A 63 23.40 2.84 1.88
CA ASP A 63 23.96 4.19 1.77
C ASP A 63 24.07 4.67 0.31
N GLY A 64 23.73 3.81 -0.65
CA GLY A 64 23.88 4.03 -2.09
C GLY A 64 25.02 3.20 -2.71
N ASP A 65 26.06 2.89 -1.93
CA ASP A 65 27.21 2.09 -2.37
C ASP A 65 27.15 0.66 -1.83
N ARG A 66 26.58 0.49 -0.63
CA ARG A 66 26.47 -0.79 0.07
C ARG A 66 25.03 -1.07 0.42
N GLU A 67 24.62 -2.32 0.18
CA GLU A 67 23.32 -2.84 0.58
C GLU A 67 23.46 -3.82 1.75
N GLU A 68 22.58 -3.69 2.73
CA GLU A 68 22.48 -4.54 3.91
C GLU A 68 21.09 -5.19 3.93
N ARG A 69 21.04 -6.52 3.79
CA ARG A 69 19.82 -7.32 3.88
C ARG A 69 19.70 -7.85 5.29
N ILE A 70 18.67 -7.41 6.03
CA ILE A 70 18.58 -7.65 7.48
C ILE A 70 17.68 -8.85 7.77
N ASN A 71 16.41 -8.78 7.34
CA ASN A 71 15.41 -9.82 7.56
C ASN A 71 14.90 -10.40 6.23
N ASP A 72 15.83 -10.73 5.35
CA ASP A 72 15.55 -11.14 3.97
C ASP A 72 16.28 -12.44 3.57
N PRO A 73 15.87 -13.59 4.14
CA PRO A 73 16.50 -14.88 3.83
C PRO A 73 16.36 -15.26 2.36
N GLN A 74 15.33 -14.74 1.68
CA GLN A 74 15.05 -15.00 0.27
C GLN A 74 15.76 -14.02 -0.67
N LYS A 75 16.47 -13.02 -0.13
CA LYS A 75 17.22 -12.00 -0.89
C LYS A 75 16.35 -11.26 -1.92
N ARG A 76 15.09 -10.95 -1.56
CA ARG A 76 14.11 -10.29 -2.43
C ARG A 76 14.19 -8.77 -2.37
N TYR A 77 14.82 -8.20 -1.35
CA TYR A 77 14.96 -6.76 -1.20
C TYR A 77 16.26 -6.25 -1.83
N GLY A 78 16.16 -5.05 -2.40
CA GLY A 78 17.28 -4.28 -2.93
C GLY A 78 16.90 -2.81 -3.10
N SER A 79 17.85 -2.01 -3.54
CA SER A 79 17.64 -0.58 -3.77
C SER A 79 17.91 -0.12 -5.19
N THR A 80 17.15 0.87 -5.63
CA THR A 80 17.47 1.66 -6.82
C THR A 80 18.48 2.77 -6.49
N ALA A 81 18.99 3.46 -7.50
CA ALA A 81 20.02 4.50 -7.34
C ALA A 81 19.58 5.69 -6.46
N ASP A 82 18.28 5.97 -6.41
CA ASP A 82 17.66 6.97 -5.52
C ASP A 82 17.35 6.42 -4.12
N LYS A 83 17.82 5.21 -3.79
CA LYS A 83 17.61 4.50 -2.51
C LYS A 83 16.16 4.08 -2.24
N SER A 84 15.30 4.11 -3.25
CA SER A 84 13.98 3.49 -3.19
C SER A 84 14.11 1.97 -3.03
N LEU A 85 13.24 1.35 -2.23
CA LEU A 85 13.21 -0.09 -2.01
C LEU A 85 12.51 -0.76 -3.19
N PHE A 86 13.07 -1.85 -3.71
CA PHE A 86 12.32 -2.78 -4.55
C PHE A 86 12.16 -4.14 -3.88
N ILE A 87 11.06 -4.80 -4.20
CA ILE A 87 10.72 -6.15 -3.72
C ILE A 87 10.54 -7.07 -4.92
N LEU A 88 11.46 -8.02 -5.09
CA LEU A 88 11.38 -9.03 -6.13
C LEU A 88 10.25 -10.02 -5.84
N SER A 89 9.49 -10.33 -6.88
CA SER A 89 8.40 -11.32 -6.84
C SER A 89 7.48 -11.12 -5.63
N ALA A 90 6.80 -9.98 -5.58
CA ALA A 90 5.94 -9.59 -4.47
C ALA A 90 4.95 -10.70 -4.10
N ALA A 91 4.89 -11.05 -2.82
CA ALA A 91 3.95 -12.03 -2.27
C ALA A 91 2.80 -11.32 -1.55
N VAL A 92 1.64 -11.97 -1.40
CA VAL A 92 0.49 -11.37 -0.67
C VAL A 92 0.89 -10.92 0.75
N SER A 93 1.77 -11.68 1.42
CA SER A 93 2.35 -11.34 2.72
C SER A 93 3.25 -10.11 2.72
N ASP A 94 3.65 -9.60 1.56
CA ASP A 94 4.40 -8.34 1.44
C ASP A 94 3.51 -7.11 1.65
N SER A 95 2.18 -7.27 1.63
CA SER A 95 1.25 -6.17 1.88
C SER A 95 1.41 -5.60 3.29
N GLY A 96 1.30 -4.27 3.42
CA GLY A 96 1.41 -3.57 4.70
C GLY A 96 2.04 -2.19 4.58
N THR A 97 2.28 -1.57 5.74
CA THR A 97 2.94 -0.26 5.83
C THR A 97 4.45 -0.44 5.88
N TYR A 98 5.15 0.33 5.04
CA TYR A 98 6.59 0.41 4.95
C TYR A 98 7.05 1.80 5.40
N TYR A 99 8.19 1.81 6.06
CA TYR A 99 8.79 2.98 6.66
C TYR A 99 10.18 3.19 6.09
N CYS A 100 10.47 4.42 5.71
CA CYS A 100 11.81 4.87 5.34
C CYS A 100 12.36 5.71 6.51
N ASN A 101 13.50 5.33 7.08
CA ASN A 101 14.11 6.01 8.22
C ASN A 101 13.15 6.27 9.39
N ASN A 102 12.33 5.26 9.72
CA ASN A 102 11.28 5.31 10.74
C ASN A 102 10.06 6.19 10.43
N GLU A 103 10.00 6.84 9.27
CA GLU A 103 8.84 7.60 8.81
C GLU A 103 7.96 6.75 7.88
N PRO A 104 6.62 6.76 8.03
CA PRO A 104 5.73 6.06 7.10
C PRO A 104 5.93 6.58 5.67
N ALA A 105 6.33 5.70 4.75
CA ALA A 105 6.65 6.09 3.37
C ALA A 105 5.62 5.54 2.38
N ALA A 106 5.19 4.29 2.56
CA ALA A 106 4.27 3.65 1.64
C ALA A 106 3.36 2.62 2.30
N LYS A 107 2.18 2.42 1.72
CA LYS A 107 1.29 1.29 1.99
C LYS A 107 1.18 0.43 0.73
N LEU A 108 1.74 -0.77 0.81
CA LEU A 108 1.74 -1.73 -0.28
C LEU A 108 0.54 -2.68 -0.15
N THR A 109 -0.19 -2.88 -1.24
CA THR A 109 -1.20 -3.92 -1.40
C THR A 109 -0.78 -4.84 -2.55
N VAL A 110 -0.53 -6.11 -2.25
CA VAL A 110 -0.21 -7.12 -3.26
C VAL A 110 -1.47 -7.89 -3.65
N ILE A 111 -1.87 -7.75 -4.90
CA ILE A 111 -3.08 -8.37 -5.46
C ILE A 111 -2.75 -9.81 -5.85
N PRO A 112 -3.42 -10.83 -5.26
CA PRO A 112 -3.17 -12.24 -5.56
C PRO A 112 -3.28 -12.57 -7.05
N SER A 113 -2.47 -13.52 -7.49
CA SER A 113 -2.50 -14.03 -8.86
C SER A 113 -3.88 -14.59 -9.21
N GLY A 114 -4.37 -14.29 -10.42
CA GLY A 114 -5.70 -14.74 -10.86
C GLY A 114 -6.88 -13.88 -10.39
N THR A 115 -6.63 -12.82 -9.62
CA THR A 115 -7.66 -11.82 -9.28
C THR A 115 -8.24 -11.18 -10.54
N LYS A 116 -9.57 -11.20 -10.68
CA LYS A 116 -10.29 -10.57 -11.80
C LYS A 116 -10.55 -9.09 -11.48
N ILE A 117 -9.74 -8.20 -12.05
CA ILE A 117 -9.90 -6.75 -11.88
C ILE A 117 -11.01 -6.24 -12.80
N LYS A 118 -11.97 -5.50 -12.23
CA LYS A 118 -13.04 -4.83 -12.98
C LYS A 118 -13.04 -3.34 -12.66
N GLN A 119 -12.69 -2.52 -13.66
CA GLN A 119 -12.75 -1.07 -13.53
C GLN A 119 -14.20 -0.57 -13.65
N ARG A 120 -14.58 0.38 -12.81
CA ARG A 120 -15.92 0.96 -12.79
C ARG A 120 -15.89 2.42 -12.40
N THR A 121 -16.85 3.18 -12.91
CA THR A 121 -17.02 4.59 -12.54
C THR A 121 -17.50 4.70 -11.09
N GLU A 122 -17.06 5.74 -10.40
CA GLU A 122 -17.57 6.09 -9.07
C GLU A 122 -19.10 6.16 -9.08
N ARG A 123 -19.73 5.76 -7.96
CA ARG A 123 -21.18 5.76 -7.74
C ARG A 123 -21.97 4.83 -8.65
N SER A 124 -21.31 4.07 -9.51
CA SER A 124 -21.96 3.02 -10.28
C SER A 124 -22.17 1.77 -9.42
N SER A 125 -22.97 0.85 -9.94
CA SER A 125 -23.18 -0.47 -9.33
C SER A 125 -22.50 -1.56 -10.16
N ILE A 126 -22.03 -2.61 -9.50
CA ILE A 126 -21.48 -3.79 -10.16
C ILE A 126 -22.12 -5.06 -9.63
N THR A 127 -22.36 -6.01 -10.53
CA THR A 127 -22.78 -7.35 -10.17
C THR A 127 -21.63 -8.33 -10.42
N LEU A 128 -21.29 -9.09 -9.38
CA LEU A 128 -20.27 -10.12 -9.40
C LEU A 128 -20.94 -11.49 -9.43
N THR A 129 -20.44 -12.35 -10.33
CA THR A 129 -20.86 -13.74 -10.47
C THR A 129 -19.75 -14.64 -9.92
N CYS A 130 -20.11 -15.69 -9.19
CA CYS A 130 -19.15 -16.68 -8.71
C CYS A 130 -18.82 -17.64 -9.87
N PRO A 131 -17.56 -17.72 -10.36
CA PRO A 131 -17.22 -18.57 -11.51
C PRO A 131 -17.30 -20.06 -11.22
N HIS A 132 -17.22 -20.45 -9.93
CA HIS A 132 -17.14 -21.85 -9.49
C HIS A 132 -18.51 -22.50 -9.26
N ASP A 133 -19.59 -21.92 -9.76
CA ASP A 133 -20.93 -22.49 -9.59
C ASP A 133 -21.18 -23.61 -10.60
N VAL A 134 -20.62 -24.79 -10.31
CA VAL A 134 -20.89 -26.05 -11.00
C VAL A 134 -22.23 -26.58 -10.51
N GLY A 135 -23.34 -25.91 -10.88
CA GLY A 135 -24.69 -26.49 -10.87
C GLY A 135 -25.23 -27.05 -9.54
N GLY A 136 -24.76 -26.57 -8.38
CA GLY A 136 -25.20 -27.06 -7.06
C GLY A 136 -26.29 -26.22 -6.40
N LEU A 137 -26.95 -26.75 -5.37
CA LEU A 137 -27.93 -26.03 -4.51
C LEU A 137 -27.26 -24.96 -3.60
N HIS A 138 -25.93 -24.96 -3.51
CA HIS A 138 -25.20 -24.09 -2.59
C HIS A 138 -25.21 -22.62 -3.03
N VAL A 139 -25.62 -21.75 -2.12
CA VAL A 139 -25.50 -20.30 -2.27
C VAL A 139 -24.04 -19.89 -2.02
N PRO A 140 -23.41 -19.11 -2.92
CA PRO A 140 -22.04 -18.66 -2.71
C PRO A 140 -21.94 -17.74 -1.49
N THR A 141 -20.91 -17.97 -0.67
CA THR A 141 -20.55 -17.07 0.41
C THR A 141 -19.62 -16.00 -0.12
N TRP A 142 -19.99 -14.74 0.05
CA TRP A 142 -19.17 -13.60 -0.36
C TRP A 142 -18.54 -12.94 0.85
N SER A 143 -17.30 -12.48 0.69
CA SER A 143 -16.58 -11.66 1.66
C SER A 143 -15.79 -10.58 0.94
N ARG A 144 -15.56 -9.46 1.61
CA ARG A 144 -14.64 -8.40 1.17
C ARG A 144 -13.50 -8.29 2.15
N GLU A 145 -12.31 -8.01 1.63
CA GLU A 145 -11.20 -7.61 2.48
C GLU A 145 -11.25 -6.09 2.69
N ILE A 146 -11.19 -5.67 3.96
CA ILE A 146 -11.06 -4.26 4.34
C ILE A 146 -9.96 -4.16 5.39
N GLY A 147 -8.93 -3.37 5.09
CA GLY A 147 -7.80 -3.16 6.02
C GLY A 147 -7.12 -4.46 6.45
N GLY A 148 -6.95 -5.42 5.53
CA GLY A 148 -6.32 -6.72 5.80
C GLY A 148 -7.19 -7.71 6.58
N LYS A 149 -8.48 -7.42 6.78
CA LYS A 149 -9.43 -8.32 7.44
C LYS A 149 -10.54 -8.74 6.49
N GLN A 150 -10.84 -10.02 6.45
CA GLN A 150 -12.01 -10.54 5.73
C GLN A 150 -13.29 -10.24 6.51
N GLN A 151 -14.23 -9.58 5.84
CA GLN A 151 -15.56 -9.30 6.36
C GLN A 151 -16.60 -10.01 5.48
N PRO A 152 -17.50 -10.83 6.06
CA PRO A 152 -18.55 -11.50 5.30
C PRO A 152 -19.56 -10.47 4.78
N ILE A 153 -20.00 -10.65 3.53
CA ILE A 153 -21.04 -9.83 2.90
C ILE A 153 -22.30 -10.69 2.82
N ARG A 154 -23.33 -10.29 3.57
CA ARG A 154 -24.64 -10.96 3.54
C ARG A 154 -25.70 -10.14 2.81
N LEU A 155 -25.59 -8.81 2.86
CA LEU A 155 -26.48 -7.90 2.17
C LEU A 155 -26.17 -7.88 0.68
N HIS A 156 -27.20 -7.75 -0.16
CA HIS A 156 -27.11 -7.66 -1.63
C HIS A 156 -26.58 -8.93 -2.34
N VAL A 157 -26.59 -10.07 -1.64
CA VAL A 157 -26.38 -11.39 -2.25
C VAL A 157 -27.73 -11.94 -2.69
N SER A 158 -27.91 -12.15 -3.99
CA SER A 158 -29.07 -12.82 -4.54
C SER A 158 -28.86 -14.33 -4.46
N THR A 159 -29.76 -15.03 -3.76
CA THR A 159 -29.73 -16.50 -3.66
C THR A 159 -30.23 -17.17 -4.95
N VAL A 160 -31.07 -16.47 -5.72
CA VAL A 160 -31.66 -16.96 -6.98
C VAL A 160 -30.65 -16.90 -8.11
N THR A 161 -30.07 -15.72 -8.35
CA THR A 161 -29.08 -15.50 -9.40
C THR A 161 -27.65 -15.80 -8.93
N LYS A 162 -27.48 -16.11 -7.63
CA LYS A 162 -26.18 -16.41 -6.99
C LYS A 162 -25.12 -15.34 -7.24
N THR A 163 -25.57 -14.08 -7.28
CA THR A 163 -24.75 -12.92 -7.57
C THR A 163 -24.64 -11.99 -6.38
N LEU A 164 -23.50 -11.31 -6.26
CA LEU A 164 -23.33 -10.20 -5.33
C LEU A 164 -23.48 -8.88 -6.09
N MET A 165 -24.38 -8.02 -5.64
CA MET A 165 -24.48 -6.64 -6.12
C MET A 165 -23.77 -5.70 -5.15
N LEU A 166 -22.85 -4.90 -5.66
CA LEU A 166 -22.21 -3.82 -4.91
C LEU A 166 -22.72 -2.49 -5.47
N PRO A 167 -23.62 -1.79 -4.76
CA PRO A 167 -24.08 -0.47 -5.17
C PRO A 167 -23.08 0.60 -4.75
N ASN A 168 -23.17 1.78 -5.40
CA ASN A 168 -22.49 3.01 -5.00
C ASN A 168 -20.98 2.84 -4.73
N LEU A 169 -20.25 2.31 -5.71
CA LEU A 169 -18.81 2.11 -5.59
C LEU A 169 -18.09 3.42 -5.28
N GLN A 170 -17.25 3.41 -4.24
CA GLN A 170 -16.38 4.52 -3.88
C GLN A 170 -14.95 4.27 -4.39
N PRO A 171 -14.14 5.32 -4.57
CA PRO A 171 -12.72 5.17 -4.87
C PRO A 171 -12.03 4.42 -3.72
N ALA A 172 -11.02 3.62 -4.08
CA ALA A 172 -10.15 2.94 -3.12
C ALA A 172 -9.16 3.93 -2.49
#